data_AF-A0A812HE80-F1
#
_entry.id   AF-A0A812HE80-F1
#
_cell.length_a   1.000
_cell.length_b   1.000
_cell.length_c   1.000
_cell.angle_alpha   90.00
_cell.angle_beta   90.00
_cell.angle_gamma   90.00
#
_symmetry.space_group_name_H-M   'P 1'
#
loop_
_entity.id
_entity.type
_entity.pdbx_description
1 polymer ?
#
loop_
_entity_poly.entity_id
_entity_poly.type
_entity_poly.pdbx_seq_one_letter_code
_entity_poly.pdbx_strand_id
1 'polypeptide(L)'
;MVLLRLEVLVFVSALLLQGVYVQFYDIFVNSFSGPANITASALAETEAVVEVREFLSPNCDGPPARLWHVVPFSACMALRPQMQMPGSSHEVSASAPFYGRVSCDTLRDAEGGYVEICSDEDCSEEGCQRVSVVPEGECGTSFTGFAGASWRCIKSTDMPK
;
A
#
# COMPACT_ATOMS: atom_id res chain seq x y z
N MET A 1 -21.48 -65.57 -9.34
CA MET A 1 -20.59 -64.87 -10.30
C MET A 1 -21.01 -63.43 -10.63
N VAL A 2 -22.21 -62.96 -10.28
CA VAL A 2 -22.66 -61.58 -10.59
C VAL A 2 -22.11 -60.54 -9.58
N LEU A 3 -21.98 -60.88 -8.31
CA LEU A 3 -21.44 -60.00 -7.25
C LEU A 3 -19.99 -59.56 -7.50
N LEU A 4 -19.12 -60.49 -7.94
CA LEU A 4 -17.73 -60.20 -8.34
C LEU A 4 -17.62 -59.18 -9.48
N ARG A 5 -18.64 -59.06 -10.33
CA ARG A 5 -18.64 -58.08 -11.44
C ARG A 5 -18.93 -56.65 -10.96
N LEU A 6 -19.72 -56.51 -9.90
CA LEU A 6 -20.09 -55.21 -9.38
C LEU A 6 -18.94 -54.56 -8.59
N GLU A 7 -18.23 -55.35 -7.79
CA GLU A 7 -17.06 -54.90 -7.03
C GLU A 7 -15.93 -54.44 -7.96
N VAL A 8 -15.68 -55.18 -9.04
CA VAL A 8 -14.68 -54.80 -10.06
C VAL A 8 -15.08 -53.50 -10.76
N LEU A 9 -16.36 -53.31 -11.07
CA LEU A 9 -16.83 -52.06 -11.70
C LEU A 9 -16.70 -50.85 -10.77
N VAL A 10 -16.99 -51.00 -9.48
CA VAL A 10 -16.81 -49.94 -8.47
C VAL A 10 -15.34 -49.59 -8.28
N PHE A 11 -14.44 -50.59 -8.30
CA PHE A 11 -13.02 -50.35 -8.16
C PHE A 11 -12.45 -49.63 -9.39
N VAL A 12 -12.86 -50.04 -10.60
CA VAL A 12 -12.45 -49.39 -11.85
C VAL A 12 -13.00 -47.97 -11.93
N SER A 13 -14.25 -47.71 -11.52
CA SER A 13 -14.80 -46.36 -11.52
C SER A 13 -14.11 -45.43 -10.52
N ALA A 14 -13.74 -45.93 -9.33
CA ALA A 14 -13.00 -45.17 -8.33
C ALA A 14 -11.59 -44.77 -8.84
N LEU A 15 -10.89 -45.70 -9.51
CA LEU A 15 -9.58 -45.40 -10.11
C LEU A 15 -9.67 -44.37 -11.25
N LEU A 16 -10.71 -44.45 -12.08
CA LEU A 16 -10.94 -43.45 -13.13
C LEU A 16 -11.23 -42.07 -12.54
N LEU A 17 -12.05 -41.99 -11.48
CA LEU A 17 -12.34 -40.75 -10.77
C LEU A 17 -11.10 -40.13 -10.14
N GLN A 18 -10.22 -40.95 -9.55
CA GLN A 18 -8.94 -40.48 -9.02
C GLN A 18 -8.01 -39.97 -10.14
N GLY A 19 -7.93 -40.69 -11.26
CA GLY A 19 -7.14 -40.24 -12.42
C GLY A 19 -7.61 -38.90 -12.98
N VAL A 20 -8.92 -38.73 -13.14
CA VAL A 20 -9.53 -37.46 -13.57
C VAL A 20 -9.26 -36.36 -12.55
N TYR A 21 -9.43 -36.64 -11.25
CA TYR A 21 -9.17 -35.67 -10.19
C TYR A 21 -7.73 -35.16 -10.22
N VAL A 22 -6.73 -36.03 -10.34
CA VAL A 22 -5.32 -35.63 -10.41
C VAL A 22 -5.04 -34.76 -11.64
N GLN A 23 -5.58 -35.12 -12.81
CA GLN A 23 -5.37 -34.31 -14.02
C GLN A 23 -6.02 -32.93 -13.93
N PHE A 24 -7.24 -32.84 -13.40
CA PHE A 24 -7.89 -31.55 -13.18
C PHE A 24 -7.19 -30.73 -12.08
N TYR A 25 -6.65 -31.38 -11.05
CA TYR A 25 -5.88 -30.72 -10.01
C TYR A 25 -4.58 -30.12 -10.57
N ASP A 26 -3.82 -30.87 -11.37
CA ASP A 26 -2.62 -30.36 -12.02
C ASP A 26 -2.92 -29.22 -12.99
N ILE A 27 -4.02 -29.29 -13.76
CA ILE A 27 -4.42 -28.19 -14.65
C ILE A 27 -4.82 -26.96 -13.82
N PHE A 28 -5.55 -27.13 -12.72
CA PHE A 28 -5.97 -26.01 -11.87
C PHE A 28 -4.78 -25.35 -11.17
N VAL A 29 -3.86 -26.15 -10.59
CA VAL A 29 -2.64 -25.64 -9.94
C VAL A 29 -1.73 -24.96 -10.97
N ASN A 30 -1.52 -25.57 -12.14
CA ASN A 30 -0.61 -25.02 -13.16
C ASN A 30 -1.23 -23.89 -13.99
N SER A 31 -2.56 -23.81 -14.11
CA SER A 31 -3.23 -22.70 -14.81
C SER A 31 -3.39 -21.46 -13.92
N PHE A 32 -3.33 -21.62 -12.59
CA PHE A 32 -3.27 -20.50 -11.63
C PHE A 32 -1.85 -20.09 -11.24
N SER A 33 -0.82 -20.84 -11.64
CA SER A 33 0.55 -20.32 -11.68
C SER A 33 0.74 -19.40 -12.89
N GLY A 34 0.05 -18.25 -12.85
CA GLY A 34 0.59 -17.02 -13.43
C GLY A 34 1.95 -16.71 -12.81
N PRO A 35 2.76 -15.81 -13.41
CA PRO A 35 4.17 -15.69 -13.10
C PRO A 35 4.36 -15.48 -11.59
N ALA A 36 5.05 -16.42 -10.95
CA ALA A 36 5.45 -16.41 -9.53
C ALA A 36 6.48 -15.31 -9.22
N ASN A 37 6.37 -14.17 -9.91
CA ASN A 37 7.21 -12.99 -9.76
C ASN A 37 6.42 -11.79 -9.22
N ILE A 38 5.11 -11.93 -8.99
CA ILE A 38 4.26 -10.85 -8.43
C ILE A 38 4.34 -10.81 -6.90
N THR A 39 4.75 -11.88 -6.23
CA THR A 39 4.71 -11.94 -4.75
C THR A 39 5.90 -11.28 -4.06
N ALA A 40 7.09 -11.21 -4.66
CA ALA A 40 8.24 -10.56 -4.02
C ALA A 40 8.19 -9.02 -4.11
N SER A 41 7.69 -8.46 -5.20
CA SER A 41 7.50 -7.00 -5.34
C SER A 41 6.28 -6.50 -4.57
N ALA A 42 5.14 -7.21 -4.63
CA ALA A 42 3.93 -6.79 -3.91
C ALA A 42 4.04 -6.94 -2.38
N LEU A 43 4.85 -7.90 -1.88
CA LEU A 43 5.15 -8.02 -0.45
C LEU A 43 6.21 -7.02 0.02
N ALA A 44 7.12 -6.58 -0.85
CA ALA A 44 8.04 -5.49 -0.51
C ALA A 44 7.34 -4.11 -0.51
N GLU A 45 6.34 -3.92 -1.36
CA GLU A 45 5.49 -2.71 -1.41
C GLU A 45 4.63 -2.54 -0.16
N THR A 46 4.17 -3.63 0.46
CA THR A 46 3.37 -3.58 1.70
C THR A 46 4.17 -3.18 2.94
N GLU A 47 5.49 -3.05 2.84
CA GLU A 47 6.36 -2.57 3.93
C GLU A 47 6.88 -1.15 3.71
N ALA A 48 6.58 -0.49 2.59
CA ALA A 48 7.13 0.83 2.28
C ALA A 48 6.28 1.95 2.91
N VAL A 49 6.78 2.55 4.00
CA VAL A 49 6.15 3.69 4.68
C VAL A 49 6.56 4.99 4.01
N VAL A 50 5.61 5.87 3.75
CA VAL A 50 5.91 7.22 3.22
C VAL A 50 6.27 8.12 4.39
N GLU A 51 7.54 8.54 4.44
CA GLU A 51 8.00 9.55 5.39
C GLU A 51 7.88 10.94 4.75
N VAL A 52 7.09 11.80 5.38
CA VAL A 52 6.91 13.20 4.97
C VAL A 52 7.59 14.11 5.98
N ARG A 53 8.41 15.03 5.48
CA ARG A 53 9.16 16.03 6.23
C ARG A 53 8.66 17.41 5.86
N GLU A 54 8.28 18.22 6.83
CA GLU A 54 7.86 19.60 6.60
C GLU A 54 8.79 20.58 7.29
N PHE A 55 9.05 21.69 6.63
CA PHE A 55 10.07 22.66 6.99
C PHE A 55 9.48 24.06 7.09
N LEU A 56 10.04 24.87 8.00
CA LEU A 56 9.74 26.30 8.08
C LEU A 56 10.46 27.11 6.99
N SER A 57 11.49 26.53 6.34
CA SER A 57 12.14 27.10 5.17
C SER A 57 11.47 26.62 3.88
N PRO A 58 11.24 27.51 2.88
CA PRO A 58 10.70 27.12 1.59
C PRO A 58 11.65 26.25 0.75
N ASN A 59 12.94 26.20 1.10
CA ASN A 59 13.93 25.37 0.41
C ASN A 59 14.28 24.09 1.20
N CYS A 60 13.49 23.75 2.23
CA CYS A 60 13.72 22.58 3.07
C CYS A 60 15.07 22.59 3.82
N ASP A 61 15.58 23.79 4.13
CA ASP A 61 16.81 23.94 4.92
C ASP A 61 16.58 23.65 6.41
N GLY A 62 17.57 23.01 7.04
CA GLY A 62 17.59 22.76 8.48
C GLY A 62 16.85 21.47 8.88
N PRO A 63 16.62 21.27 10.20
CA PRO A 63 15.87 20.12 10.67
C PRO A 63 14.38 20.26 10.28
N PRO A 64 13.70 19.13 9.97
CA PRO A 64 12.26 19.16 9.73
C PRO A 64 11.55 19.65 10.99
N ALA A 65 10.64 20.62 10.80
CA ALA A 65 9.77 21.12 11.85
C ALA A 65 8.63 20.14 12.13
N ARG A 66 8.29 19.30 11.15
CA ARG A 66 7.36 18.18 11.31
C ARG A 66 7.87 16.95 10.56
N LEU A 67 7.72 15.80 11.19
CA LEU A 67 7.96 14.49 10.58
C LEU A 67 6.71 13.65 10.82
N TRP A 68 6.23 12.98 9.79
CA TRP A 68 5.12 12.04 9.92
C TRP A 68 5.28 10.89 8.92
N HIS A 69 4.76 9.74 9.33
CA HIS A 69 4.85 8.49 8.61
C HIS A 69 3.45 8.05 8.20
N VAL A 70 3.25 7.89 6.89
CA VAL A 70 2.02 7.37 6.32
C VAL A 70 2.26 5.92 5.95
N VAL A 71 1.66 5.03 6.74
CA VAL A 71 1.64 3.60 6.42
C VAL A 71 0.78 3.44 5.17
N PRO A 72 1.25 2.75 4.12
CA PRO A 72 0.46 2.55 2.92
C PRO A 72 -0.75 1.68 3.26
N PHE A 73 -1.88 2.00 2.65
CA PHE A 73 -3.13 1.27 2.84
C PHE A 73 -3.90 1.23 1.52
N SER A 74 -4.68 0.18 1.33
CA SER A 74 -5.51 0.02 0.13
C SER A 74 -6.88 0.71 0.25
N ALA A 75 -7.28 1.15 1.44
CA ALA A 75 -8.60 1.69 1.75
C ALA A 75 -8.52 3.16 2.18
N CYS A 76 -9.46 4.02 1.77
CA CYS A 76 -9.48 5.42 2.18
C CYS A 76 -9.27 5.59 3.69
N MET A 77 -8.34 6.45 4.09
CA MET A 77 -8.03 6.60 5.50
C MET A 77 -7.74 8.05 5.89
N ALA A 78 -8.09 8.37 7.13
CA ALA A 78 -7.74 9.63 7.75
C ALA A 78 -6.22 9.78 7.84
N LEU A 79 -5.65 10.64 7.00
CA LEU A 79 -4.32 11.17 7.12
C LEU A 79 -4.29 12.10 8.34
N ARG A 80 -3.92 11.54 9.49
CA ARG A 80 -3.74 12.29 10.73
C ARG A 80 -2.26 12.63 10.89
N PRO A 81 -1.86 13.88 10.63
CA PRO A 81 -0.47 14.24 10.77
C PRO A 81 -0.10 14.34 12.25
N GLN A 82 0.65 13.36 12.76
CA GLN A 82 1.19 13.41 14.12
C GLN A 82 2.14 14.61 14.24
N MET A 83 1.89 15.50 15.20
CA MET A 83 2.84 16.58 15.49
C MET A 83 3.88 16.04 16.46
N GLN A 84 5.06 15.67 15.94
CA GLN A 84 6.27 15.66 16.75
C GLN A 84 6.93 17.02 16.62
N MET A 85 6.77 17.87 17.64
CA MET A 85 7.61 19.06 17.76
C MET A 85 9.00 18.64 18.24
N PRO A 86 10.10 19.02 17.56
CA PRO A 86 11.43 18.72 18.04
C PRO A 86 11.65 19.38 19.41
N GLY A 87 11.79 18.54 20.45
CA GLY A 87 12.00 18.97 21.84
C GLY A 87 10.79 18.91 22.78
N SER A 88 9.61 18.47 22.32
CA SER A 88 8.46 18.24 23.20
C SER A 88 7.86 16.84 23.01
N SER A 89 7.71 16.10 24.10
CA SER A 89 7.14 14.74 24.14
C SER A 89 5.60 14.76 24.16
N HIS A 90 4.98 15.73 23.50
CA HIS A 90 3.52 15.87 23.45
C HIS A 90 3.04 15.89 22.00
N GLU A 91 2.35 14.80 21.65
CA GLU A 91 1.55 14.69 20.44
C GLU A 91 0.44 15.75 20.49
N VAL A 92 0.64 16.88 19.82
CA VAL A 92 -0.42 17.86 19.62
C VAL A 92 -1.19 17.43 18.37
N SER A 93 -2.39 16.88 18.56
CA SER A 93 -3.27 16.54 17.44
C SER A 93 -3.91 17.83 16.91
N ALA A 94 -3.37 18.43 15.84
CA ALA A 94 -3.96 19.63 15.23
C ALA A 94 -4.21 19.52 13.71
N SER A 95 -5.35 20.10 13.33
CA SER A 95 -6.06 20.12 12.04
C SER A 95 -6.89 18.87 11.73
N ALA A 96 -8.10 19.10 11.20
CA ALA A 96 -9.08 18.07 10.86
C ALA A 96 -8.45 16.95 10.00
N PRO A 97 -8.90 15.68 10.15
CA PRO A 97 -8.38 14.60 9.34
C PRO A 97 -8.72 14.87 7.87
N PHE A 98 -7.70 14.94 7.03
CA PHE A 98 -7.89 14.80 5.59
C PHE A 98 -8.00 13.31 5.29
N TYR A 99 -8.90 12.88 4.42
CA TYR A 99 -8.94 11.51 3.96
C TYR A 99 -8.14 11.40 2.67
N GLY A 100 -7.66 10.23 2.32
CA GLY A 100 -6.90 10.08 1.09
C GLY A 100 -6.34 8.69 0.93
N ARG A 101 -5.61 8.49 -0.18
CA ARG A 101 -4.86 7.28 -0.50
C ARG A 101 -3.43 7.68 -0.86
N VAL A 102 -2.47 7.04 -0.22
CA VAL A 102 -1.05 7.30 -0.45
C VAL A 102 -0.29 6.00 -0.50
N SER A 103 0.41 5.76 -1.61
CA SER A 103 1.35 4.64 -1.76
C SER A 103 2.63 5.13 -2.43
N CYS A 104 3.74 4.43 -2.17
CA CYS A 104 5.01 4.73 -2.80
C CYS A 104 4.96 4.66 -4.33
N ASP A 105 4.17 3.73 -4.87
CA ASP A 105 4.07 3.54 -6.32
C ASP A 105 3.36 4.70 -6.98
N THR A 106 2.28 5.21 -6.38
CA THR A 106 1.57 6.39 -6.88
C THR A 106 2.42 7.65 -6.77
N LEU A 107 3.24 7.78 -5.72
CA LEU A 107 4.12 8.94 -5.56
C LEU A 107 5.34 8.90 -6.49
N ARG A 108 5.82 7.71 -6.86
CA ARG A 108 6.96 7.51 -7.76
C ARG A 108 6.58 7.38 -9.23
N ASP A 109 5.31 7.64 -9.57
CA ASP A 109 4.83 7.52 -10.95
C ASP A 109 5.69 8.36 -11.91
N ALA A 110 6.07 7.77 -13.04
CA ALA A 110 6.94 8.37 -14.03
C ALA A 110 6.31 9.59 -14.72
N GLU A 111 4.97 9.70 -14.71
CA GLU A 111 4.22 10.83 -15.25
C GLU A 111 4.11 12.01 -14.26
N GLY A 112 4.67 11.85 -13.05
CA GLY A 112 4.57 12.82 -11.96
C GLY A 112 3.55 12.33 -10.93
N GLY A 113 4.07 11.78 -9.83
CA GLY A 113 3.24 11.24 -8.77
C GLY A 113 2.28 12.26 -8.15
N TYR A 114 1.25 11.75 -7.48
CA TYR A 114 0.23 12.56 -6.84
C TYR A 114 -0.23 11.97 -5.52
N VAL A 115 -0.82 12.83 -4.68
CA VAL A 115 -1.59 12.44 -3.51
C VAL A 115 -3.06 12.71 -3.80
N GLU A 116 -3.92 11.74 -3.48
CA GLU A 116 -5.36 11.92 -3.52
C GLU A 116 -5.87 12.37 -2.15
N ILE A 117 -6.48 13.55 -2.09
CA ILE A 117 -7.03 14.15 -0.88
C ILE A 117 -8.55 14.21 -1.03
N CYS A 118 -9.25 13.62 -0.07
CA CYS A 118 -10.70 13.47 -0.08
C CYS A 118 -11.34 14.18 1.11
N SER A 119 -12.54 14.71 0.87
CA SER A 119 -13.35 15.39 1.88
C SER A 119 -14.20 14.44 2.73
N ASP A 120 -14.38 13.21 2.26
CA ASP A 120 -15.17 12.14 2.88
C ASP A 120 -14.34 10.89 3.19
N GLU A 121 -14.79 10.11 4.19
CA GLU A 121 -14.13 8.86 4.64
C GLU A 121 -14.20 7.74 3.59
N ASP A 122 -15.13 7.82 2.65
CA ASP A 122 -15.31 6.81 1.61
C ASP A 122 -14.35 7.02 0.41
N CYS A 123 -13.66 8.18 0.34
CA CYS A 123 -12.89 8.64 -0.81
C CYS A 123 -13.70 8.52 -2.11
N SER A 124 -14.93 9.06 -2.10
CA SER A 124 -15.76 9.12 -3.30
C SER A 124 -15.07 9.92 -4.41
N GLU A 125 -15.16 9.46 -5.66
CA GLU A 125 -14.48 10.11 -6.80
C GLU A 125 -14.86 11.60 -6.95
N GLU A 126 -16.09 11.97 -6.56
CA GLU A 126 -16.59 13.34 -6.61
C GLU A 126 -16.04 14.23 -5.47
N GLY A 127 -15.64 13.62 -4.35
CA GLY A 127 -15.14 14.29 -3.16
C GLY A 127 -13.61 14.31 -3.04
N CYS A 128 -12.89 13.75 -4.01
CA CYS A 128 -11.43 13.64 -4.03
C CYS A 128 -10.79 14.57 -5.06
N GLN A 129 -9.64 15.15 -4.68
CA GLN A 129 -8.79 15.94 -5.55
C GLN A 129 -7.38 15.34 -5.59
N ARG A 130 -6.76 15.35 -6.77
CA ARG A 130 -5.38 14.94 -6.96
C ARG A 130 -4.46 16.15 -6.87
N VAL A 131 -3.48 16.07 -5.99
CA VAL A 131 -2.44 17.09 -5.81
C VAL A 131 -1.12 16.48 -6.25
N SER A 132 -0.50 17.06 -7.27
CA SER A 132 0.82 16.63 -7.75
C SER A 132 1.86 16.79 -6.64
N VAL A 133 2.77 15.83 -6.54
CA VAL A 133 3.90 15.90 -5.62
C VAL A 133 5.20 16.15 -6.37
N VAL A 134 6.17 16.74 -5.68
CA VAL A 134 7.56 16.80 -6.15
C VAL A 134 8.16 15.40 -6.19
N PRO A 135 9.25 15.17 -6.94
CA PRO A 135 9.97 13.90 -6.90
C PRO A 135 10.47 13.54 -5.49
N GLU A 136 10.72 12.26 -5.26
CA GLU A 136 11.27 11.78 -3.99
C GLU A 136 12.58 12.50 -3.62
N GLY A 137 12.64 13.00 -2.38
CA GLY A 137 13.80 13.73 -1.85
C GLY A 137 13.89 15.20 -2.27
N GLU A 138 13.10 15.65 -3.24
CA GLU A 138 13.06 17.06 -3.65
C GLU A 138 12.23 17.91 -2.67
N CYS A 139 12.50 19.21 -2.66
CA CYS A 139 11.74 20.17 -1.87
C CYS A 139 10.59 20.78 -2.70
N GLY A 140 9.38 20.73 -2.16
CA GLY A 140 8.19 21.33 -2.72
C GLY A 140 7.38 22.10 -1.70
N THR A 141 6.21 22.59 -2.10
CA THR A 141 5.26 23.26 -1.21
C THR A 141 4.52 22.25 -0.34
N SER A 142 4.39 22.52 0.96
CA SER A 142 3.55 21.72 1.85
C SER A 142 2.07 22.02 1.61
N PHE A 143 1.23 20.98 1.62
CA PHE A 143 -0.23 21.12 1.58
C PHE A 143 -0.84 21.37 2.97
N THR A 144 -0.07 21.22 4.05
CA THR A 144 -0.54 21.44 5.43
C THR A 144 -0.23 22.85 5.96
N GLY A 145 0.34 23.71 5.12
CA GLY A 145 0.62 25.12 5.44
C GLY A 145 2.05 25.42 5.87
N PHE A 146 2.98 24.46 5.78
CA PHE A 146 4.42 24.71 5.98
C PHE A 146 5.05 25.36 4.73
N ALA A 147 6.19 26.01 4.92
CA ALA A 147 6.87 26.71 3.82
C ALA A 147 7.45 25.74 2.78
N GLY A 148 7.97 24.60 3.23
CA GLY A 148 8.53 23.55 2.38
C GLY A 148 8.17 22.16 2.89
N ALA A 149 8.13 21.18 1.99
CA ALA A 149 7.97 19.77 2.29
C ALA A 149 8.81 18.91 1.36
N SER A 150 9.30 17.79 1.88
CA SER A 150 9.89 16.71 1.11
C SER A 150 9.36 15.36 1.59
N TRP A 151 9.44 14.35 0.74
CA TRP A 151 8.98 13.01 1.08
C TRP A 151 9.95 11.96 0.56
N ARG A 152 9.89 10.78 1.17
CA ARG A 152 10.58 9.58 0.70
C ARG A 152 9.89 8.31 1.17
N CYS A 153 10.15 7.22 0.48
CA CYS A 153 9.69 5.90 0.89
C CYS A 153 10.79 5.20 1.68
N ILE A 154 10.47 4.85 2.91
CA ILE A 154 11.35 4.10 3.82
C ILE A 154 10.78 2.70 4.05
N LYS A 155 11.62 1.76 4.46
CA LYS A 155 11.11 0.46 4.92
C LYS A 155 10.46 0.63 6.29
N SER A 156 9.41 -0.13 6.56
CA SER A 156 8.73 -0.14 7.86
C SER A 156 9.69 -0.45 9.01
N THR A 157 10.73 -1.26 8.75
CA THR A 157 11.81 -1.58 9.71
C THR A 157 12.71 -0.38 10.07
N ASP A 158 12.74 0.65 9.25
CA ASP A 158 13.52 1.89 9.47
C ASP A 158 12.71 2.95 10.23
N MET A 159 11.44 2.66 10.59
CA MET A 159 10.61 3.58 11.35
C MET A 159 11.12 3.70 12.79
N PRO A 160 11.34 4.92 13.32
CA PRO A 160 11.70 5.10 14.71
C PRO A 160 10.57 4.58 15.62
N LYS A 161 10.91 3.70 16.57
CA LYS A 161 9.99 3.14 17.55
C LYS A 161 9.65 4.12 18.66
#